data_AF-A0A089Q293-F1
#
_entry.id   AF-A0A089Q293-F1
#
_cell.length_a   1.000
_cell.length_b   1.000
_cell.length_c   1.000
_cell.angle_alpha   90.00
_cell.angle_beta   90.00
_cell.angle_gamma   90.00
#
_symmetry.space_group_name_H-M   'P 1'
#
loop_
_entity.id
_entity.type
_entity.pdbx_description
1 polymer ?
#
loop_
_entity_poly.entity_id
_entity_poly.type
_entity_poly.pdbx_seq_one_letter_code
_entity_poly.pdbx_strand_id
1 'polypeptide(L)'
;MTPAQYDALARKLLRAELAARGARDLDVAEAYVSKMVRLDPETGDHIGTVDHAGTPLISLRDGAPYMTLDEVLTETMKSKPDLFGGNTIAPGRVGQPPAHNPFAKGEHFNLTRGMEIFRQDEALGWELMSAAGYHMEIRR
;
A
#
# COMPACT_ATOMS: atom_id res chain seq x y z
N MET A 1 22.58 -3.13 6.52
CA MET A 1 22.38 -1.95 5.65
C MET A 1 22.77 -0.71 6.45
N THR A 2 23.21 0.36 5.80
CA THR A 2 23.43 1.65 6.49
C THR A 2 22.09 2.38 6.68
N PRO A 3 21.96 3.34 7.62
CA PRO A 3 20.74 4.14 7.79
C PRO A 3 20.24 4.75 6.48
N ALA A 4 21.14 5.28 5.65
CA ALA A 4 20.81 5.82 4.33
C ALA A 4 20.22 4.77 3.36
N GLN A 5 20.61 3.50 3.48
CA GLN A 5 20.04 2.41 2.67
C GLN A 5 18.62 2.04 3.14
N TYR A 6 18.34 2.12 4.45
CA TYR A 6 16.99 1.92 4.98
C TYR A 6 16.03 3.04 4.55
N ASP A 7 16.47 4.30 4.62
CA ASP A 7 15.69 5.45 4.15
C ASP A 7 15.36 5.35 2.65
N ALA A 8 16.34 4.93 1.84
CA ALA A 8 16.13 4.73 0.41
C ALA A 8 15.14 3.60 0.11
N LEU A 9 15.14 2.53 0.90
CA LEU A 9 14.18 1.43 0.77
C LEU A 9 12.77 1.84 1.22
N ALA A 10 12.67 2.53 2.36
CA ALA A 10 11.40 3.03 2.89
C ALA A 10 10.73 4.02 1.92
N ARG A 11 11.50 4.93 1.32
CA ARG A 11 11.00 5.81 0.24
C ARG A 11 10.50 5.02 -0.97
N LYS A 12 11.23 4.01 -1.42
CA LYS A 12 10.80 3.17 -2.55
C LYS A 12 9.47 2.46 -2.26
N LEU A 13 9.32 1.91 -1.05
CA LEU A 13 8.09 1.24 -0.62
C LEU A 13 6.92 2.22 -0.50
N LEU A 14 7.15 3.40 0.10
CA LEU A 14 6.13 4.44 0.19
C LEU A 14 5.67 4.92 -1.19
N ARG A 15 6.61 5.18 -2.11
CA ARG A 15 6.27 5.57 -3.49
C ARG A 15 5.50 4.48 -4.22
N ALA A 16 5.86 3.22 -4.03
CA ALA A 16 5.12 2.09 -4.62
C ALA A 16 3.67 2.04 -4.10
N GLU A 17 3.48 2.26 -2.80
CA GLU A 17 2.16 2.29 -2.16
C GLU A 17 1.32 3.50 -2.62
N LEU A 18 1.93 4.68 -2.74
CA LEU A 18 1.26 5.87 -3.28
C LEU A 18 0.84 5.69 -4.74
N ALA A 19 1.70 5.07 -5.57
CA ALA A 19 1.38 4.74 -6.94
C ALA A 19 0.23 3.73 -7.03
N ALA A 20 0.26 2.69 -6.20
CA ALA A 20 -0.80 1.67 -6.11
C ALA A 20 -2.16 2.28 -5.71
N ARG A 21 -2.14 3.37 -4.93
CA ARG A 21 -3.32 4.13 -4.52
C ARG A 21 -3.74 5.24 -5.50
N GLY A 22 -3.07 5.32 -6.65
CA GLY A 22 -3.41 6.28 -7.69
C GLY A 22 -3.03 7.72 -7.37
N ALA A 23 -1.93 7.96 -6.64
CA ALA A 23 -1.41 9.33 -6.47
C ALA A 23 -1.20 10.01 -7.83
N ARG A 24 -1.71 11.24 -7.99
CA ARG A 24 -1.60 11.99 -9.27
C ARG A 24 -0.17 12.43 -9.54
N ASP A 25 0.48 12.88 -8.48
CA ASP A 25 1.85 13.32 -8.47
C ASP A 25 2.54 12.62 -7.29
N LEU A 26 3.43 11.68 -7.63
CA LEU A 26 4.13 10.88 -6.64
C LEU A 26 5.07 11.70 -5.77
N ASP A 27 5.69 12.75 -6.32
CA ASP A 27 6.63 13.57 -5.58
C ASP A 27 5.88 14.44 -4.56
N VAL A 28 4.74 15.01 -4.95
CA VAL A 28 3.89 15.79 -4.06
C VAL A 28 3.23 14.92 -3.00
N ALA A 29 2.71 13.75 -3.37
CA ALA A 29 2.09 12.82 -2.43
C ALA A 29 3.11 12.25 -1.44
N GLU A 30 4.32 11.89 -1.90
CA GLU A 30 5.42 11.45 -1.03
C GLU A 30 5.80 12.56 -0.05
N ALA A 31 6.04 13.78 -0.52
CA ALA A 31 6.42 14.91 0.33
C ALA A 31 5.36 15.24 1.39
N TYR A 32 4.09 14.95 1.10
CA TYR A 32 2.99 15.11 2.05
C TYR A 32 3.00 13.98 3.10
N VAL A 33 3.01 12.72 2.66
CA VAL A 33 2.87 11.56 3.55
C VAL A 33 4.15 11.27 4.33
N SER A 34 5.33 11.52 3.77
CA SER A 34 6.62 11.23 4.43
C SER A 34 6.78 11.97 5.76
N LYS A 35 6.12 13.12 5.93
CA LYS A 35 6.13 13.90 7.18
C LYS A 35 5.33 13.22 8.30
N MET A 36 4.34 12.42 7.91
CA MET A 36 3.43 11.71 8.79
C MET A 36 3.98 10.33 9.19
N VAL A 37 5.00 9.82 8.52
CA VAL A 37 5.59 8.50 8.82
C VAL A 37 6.74 8.68 9.82
N ARG A 38 6.83 7.79 10.81
CA ARG A 38 7.99 7.64 11.69
C ARG A 38 8.61 6.27 11.49
N LEU A 39 9.92 6.29 11.25
CA LEU A 39 10.74 5.09 11.10
C LEU A 39 11.71 5.01 12.27
N ASP A 40 12.01 3.80 12.70
CA ASP A 40 13.12 3.52 13.59
C ASP A 40 14.44 3.88 12.87
N PRO A 41 15.29 4.75 13.44
CA PRO A 41 16.51 5.19 12.78
C PRO A 41 17.60 4.11 12.70
N GLU A 42 17.52 3.05 13.52
CA GLU A 42 18.50 1.96 13.56
C GLU A 42 18.07 0.81 12.63
N THR A 43 16.79 0.45 12.62
CA THR A 43 16.28 -0.69 11.86
C THR A 43 15.59 -0.29 10.55
N GLY A 44 15.15 0.96 10.43
CA GLY A 44 14.33 1.43 9.30
C GLY A 44 12.87 0.98 9.39
N ASP A 45 12.46 0.33 10.47
CA ASP A 45 11.10 -0.20 10.62
C ASP A 45 10.09 0.92 10.83
N HIS A 46 8.86 0.72 10.36
CA HIS A 46 7.77 1.64 10.65
C HIS A 46 7.34 1.53 12.11
N ILE A 47 7.55 2.59 12.88
CA ILE A 47 7.23 2.63 14.32
C ILE A 47 5.96 3.40 14.66
N GLY A 48 5.38 4.11 13.68
CA GLY A 48 4.09 4.77 13.83
C GLY A 48 3.92 5.97 12.92
N THR A 49 2.79 6.64 13.08
CA THR A 49 2.43 7.81 12.28
C THR A 49 2.06 9.00 13.15
N VAL A 50 2.24 10.19 12.60
CA VAL A 50 1.94 11.48 13.23
C VAL A 50 1.14 12.37 12.30
N ASP A 51 0.45 13.36 12.87
CA ASP A 51 -0.12 14.45 12.10
C ASP A 51 0.96 15.44 11.62
N HIS A 52 0.56 16.49 10.90
CA HIS A 52 1.48 17.53 10.41
C HIS A 52 2.05 18.43 11.51
N ALA A 53 1.49 18.38 12.72
CA ALA A 53 2.03 19.06 13.91
C ALA A 53 3.00 18.16 14.69
N GLY A 54 3.17 16.90 14.30
CA GLY A 54 4.03 15.92 14.97
C GLY A 54 3.35 15.16 16.11
N THR A 55 2.02 15.26 16.24
CA THR A 55 1.25 14.52 17.25
C THR A 55 1.04 13.08 16.78
N PRO A 56 1.30 12.06 17.62
CA PRO A 56 1.02 10.67 17.27
C PRO A 56 -0.44 10.45 16.89
N LEU A 57 -0.66 9.74 15.78
CA LEU A 57 -1.99 9.34 15.34
C LEU A 57 -2.33 7.98 15.96
N ILE A 58 -3.45 7.92 16.69
CA ILE A 58 -3.90 6.72 17.39
C ILE A 58 -4.82 5.90 16.48
N SER A 59 -4.57 4.60 16.36
CA SER A 59 -5.47 3.72 15.60
C SER A 59 -6.79 3.54 16.36
N LEU A 60 -7.88 3.50 15.61
CA LEU A 60 -9.21 3.15 16.15
C LEU A 60 -9.41 1.64 16.23
N ARG A 61 -8.41 0.84 15.82
CA ARG A 61 -8.45 -0.62 15.77
C ARG A 61 -7.98 -1.19 17.10
N ASP A 62 -8.76 -2.12 17.67
CA ASP A 62 -8.41 -2.76 18.93
C ASP A 62 -7.01 -3.42 18.87
N GLY A 63 -6.17 -3.10 19.85
CA GLY A 63 -4.83 -3.66 20.00
C GLY A 63 -3.70 -2.96 19.24
N ALA A 64 -3.98 -1.90 18.47
CA ALA A 64 -2.96 -1.08 17.80
C ALA A 64 -2.86 0.32 18.46
N PRO A 65 -1.74 0.68 19.10
CA PRO A 65 -1.62 1.98 19.78
C PRO A 65 -1.51 3.16 18.80
N TYR A 66 -1.05 2.92 17.56
CA TYR A 66 -0.84 3.96 16.55
C TYR A 66 -1.44 3.56 15.21
N MET A 67 -1.88 4.56 14.43
CA MET A 67 -2.33 4.32 13.06
C MET A 67 -1.20 3.72 12.23
N THR A 68 -1.55 2.67 11.52
CA THR A 68 -0.70 2.04 10.50
C THR A 68 -0.56 2.97 9.28
N LEU A 69 0.45 2.70 8.45
CA LEU A 69 0.64 3.41 7.18
C LEU A 69 -0.60 3.29 6.28
N ASP A 70 -1.24 2.12 6.25
CA ASP A 70 -2.47 1.88 5.49
C ASP A 70 -3.64 2.78 5.94
N GLU A 71 -3.85 2.89 7.25
CA GLU A 71 -4.90 3.75 7.81
C GLU A 71 -4.62 5.22 7.50
N VAL A 72 -3.38 5.68 7.66
CA VAL A 72 -3.00 7.06 7.34
C VAL A 72 -3.16 7.36 5.87
N LEU A 73 -2.76 6.45 4.99
CA LEU A 73 -2.94 6.63 3.55
C LEU A 73 -4.43 6.65 3.18
N THR A 74 -5.24 5.81 3.81
CA THR A 74 -6.70 5.78 3.60
C THR A 74 -7.36 7.10 4.02
N GLU A 75 -7.00 7.63 5.19
CA GLU A 75 -7.50 8.93 5.66
C GLU A 75 -6.95 10.09 4.83
N THR A 76 -5.71 10.00 4.36
CA THR A 76 -5.10 11.00 3.49
C THR A 76 -5.80 11.04 2.12
N MET A 77 -6.19 9.89 1.57
CA MET A 77 -6.99 9.82 0.34
C MET A 77 -8.37 10.47 0.51
N LYS A 78 -9.04 10.24 1.66
CA LYS A 78 -10.35 10.85 1.95
C LYS A 78 -10.26 12.37 2.15
N SER A 79 -9.25 12.83 2.89
CA SER A 79 -9.11 14.23 3.29
C SER A 79 -8.41 15.11 2.25
N LYS A 80 -7.60 14.51 1.37
CA LYS A 80 -6.84 15.18 0.31
C LYS A 80 -7.06 14.48 -1.04
N PRO A 81 -8.31 14.42 -1.54
CA PRO A 81 -8.61 13.76 -2.80
C PRO A 81 -7.89 14.41 -3.99
N ASP A 82 -7.42 15.65 -3.90
CA ASP A 82 -6.64 16.29 -4.97
C ASP A 82 -5.24 15.68 -5.17
N LEU A 83 -4.68 15.06 -4.13
CA LEU A 83 -3.40 14.34 -4.22
C LEU A 83 -3.54 12.99 -4.93
N PHE A 84 -4.77 12.47 -5.01
CA PHE A 84 -5.07 11.16 -5.58
C PHE A 84 -5.99 11.30 -6.82
N GLY A 85 -5.72 10.55 -7.87
CA GLY A 85 -6.61 10.46 -9.02
C GLY A 85 -7.95 9.94 -8.51
N GLY A 86 -9.05 10.61 -8.83
CA GLY A 86 -10.39 10.36 -8.29
C GLY A 86 -11.01 8.99 -8.60
N ASN A 87 -10.22 7.97 -8.91
CA ASN A 87 -10.67 6.59 -8.99
C ASN A 87 -10.17 5.83 -7.77
N THR A 88 -10.85 6.03 -6.64
CA THR A 88 -10.83 5.08 -5.54
C THR A 88 -11.32 3.74 -6.08
N ILE A 89 -10.42 2.82 -6.42
CA ILE A 89 -10.77 1.41 -6.52
C ILE A 89 -11.06 0.98 -5.08
N ALA A 90 -12.34 0.94 -4.71
CA ALA A 90 -12.75 0.47 -3.40
C ALA A 90 -12.12 -0.91 -3.14
N PRO A 91 -11.62 -1.18 -1.92
CA PRO A 91 -11.17 -2.53 -1.57
C PRO A 91 -12.35 -3.48 -1.80
N GLY A 92 -12.19 -4.37 -2.78
CA GLY A 92 -13.22 -5.35 -3.11
C GLY A 92 -13.61 -6.12 -1.86
N ARG A 93 -14.93 -6.31 -1.65
CA ARG A 93 -15.47 -7.10 -0.54
C ARG A 93 -14.89 -8.52 -0.62
N VAL A 94 -14.54 -9.07 0.55
CA VAL A 94 -14.10 -10.47 0.70
C VAL A 94 -15.14 -11.39 0.05
N GLY A 95 -14.71 -12.24 -0.88
CA GLY A 95 -15.56 -13.21 -1.58
C GLY A 95 -16.12 -12.79 -2.94
N GLN A 96 -15.73 -11.62 -3.47
CA GLN A 96 -16.02 -11.26 -4.87
C GLN A 96 -14.73 -11.12 -5.67
N PRO A 97 -14.67 -11.63 -6.92
CA PRO A 97 -13.54 -11.40 -7.81
C PRO A 97 -13.31 -9.89 -7.99
N PRO A 98 -12.05 -9.42 -7.98
CA PRO A 98 -11.78 -8.02 -8.21
C PRO A 98 -12.28 -7.61 -9.61
N ALA A 99 -12.80 -6.39 -9.73
CA ALA A 99 -13.33 -5.86 -11.00
C ALA A 99 -12.27 -5.85 -12.12
N HIS A 100 -11.00 -5.78 -11.76
CA HIS A 100 -9.85 -5.89 -12.66
C HIS A 100 -8.83 -6.86 -12.07
N ASN A 101 -8.18 -7.65 -12.93
CA ASN A 101 -7.15 -8.60 -12.52
C ASN A 101 -5.87 -7.85 -12.09
N PRO A 102 -5.47 -7.90 -10.81
CA PRO A 102 -4.31 -7.16 -10.31
C PRO A 102 -2.97 -7.69 -10.83
N PHE A 103 -2.92 -8.90 -11.39
CA PHE A 103 -1.73 -9.46 -12.01
C PHE A 103 -1.61 -9.11 -13.51
N ALA A 104 -2.69 -8.63 -14.14
CA ALA A 104 -2.66 -8.28 -15.55
C ALA A 104 -1.75 -7.07 -15.77
N LYS A 105 -0.80 -7.19 -16.71
CA LYS A 105 0.12 -6.11 -17.07
C LYS A 105 -0.66 -4.94 -17.68
N GLY A 106 -0.46 -3.72 -17.17
CA GLY A 106 -1.12 -2.52 -17.67
C GLY A 106 -1.56 -1.58 -16.54
N GLU A 107 -2.54 -0.72 -16.82
CA GLU A 107 -3.06 0.30 -15.91
C GLU A 107 -3.58 -0.26 -14.58
N HIS A 108 -4.00 -1.53 -14.56
CA HIS A 108 -4.55 -2.20 -13.37
C HIS A 108 -3.58 -3.16 -12.68
N PHE A 109 -2.30 -3.16 -13.09
CA PHE A 109 -1.28 -3.97 -12.45
C PHE A 109 -1.01 -3.48 -11.03
N ASN A 110 -1.30 -4.31 -10.04
CA ASN A 110 -1.10 -4.00 -8.62
C ASN A 110 -0.71 -5.27 -7.85
N LEU A 111 0.60 -5.51 -7.75
CA LEU A 111 1.14 -6.70 -7.11
C LEU A 111 0.74 -6.79 -5.62
N THR A 112 0.67 -5.66 -4.90
CA THR A 112 0.24 -5.61 -3.49
C THR A 112 -1.17 -6.16 -3.34
N ARG A 113 -2.11 -5.69 -4.17
CA ARG A 113 -3.48 -6.18 -4.19
C ARG A 113 -3.56 -7.66 -4.57
N GLY A 114 -2.74 -8.10 -5.53
CA GLY A 114 -2.61 -9.50 -5.87
C GLY A 114 -2.18 -10.37 -4.69
N MET A 115 -1.18 -9.92 -3.91
CA MET A 115 -0.69 -10.62 -2.73
C MET A 115 -1.69 -10.62 -1.56
N GLU A 116 -2.49 -9.55 -1.41
CA GLU A 116 -3.60 -9.52 -0.45
C GLU A 116 -4.67 -10.57 -0.78
N ILE A 117 -5.05 -10.68 -2.06
CA ILE A 117 -5.98 -11.71 -2.52
C ILE A 117 -5.39 -13.08 -2.25
N PHE A 118 -4.12 -13.33 -2.59
CA PHE A 118 -3.45 -14.60 -2.27
C PHE A 118 -3.50 -14.98 -0.79
N ARG A 119 -3.37 -14.00 0.11
CA ARG A 119 -3.41 -14.24 1.56
C ARG A 119 -4.83 -14.53 2.07
N GLN A 120 -5.85 -13.97 1.42
CA GLN A 120 -7.25 -14.11 1.82
C GLN A 120 -7.92 -15.33 1.16
N ASP A 121 -7.59 -15.58 -0.09
CA ASP A 121 -8.13 -16.63 -0.96
C ASP A 121 -7.04 -17.05 -1.95
N GLU A 122 -6.28 -18.06 -1.56
CA GLU A 122 -5.15 -18.57 -2.34
C GLU A 122 -5.60 -19.11 -3.71
N ALA A 123 -6.78 -19.76 -3.77
CA ALA A 123 -7.31 -20.32 -5.01
C ALA A 123 -7.64 -19.22 -6.03
N LEU A 124 -8.28 -18.14 -5.58
CA LEU A 124 -8.56 -16.97 -6.41
C LEU A 124 -7.26 -16.27 -6.85
N GLY A 125 -6.25 -16.19 -5.97
CA GLY A 125 -4.93 -15.66 -6.32
C GLY A 125 -4.28 -16.43 -7.47
N TRP A 126 -4.27 -17.77 -7.39
CA TRP A 126 -3.74 -18.65 -8.44
C TRP A 126 -4.52 -18.51 -9.76
N GLU A 127 -5.84 -18.43 -9.70
CA GLU A 127 -6.69 -18.24 -10.87
C GLU A 127 -6.37 -16.92 -11.60
N LEU A 128 -6.29 -15.82 -10.85
CA LEU A 128 -5.99 -14.50 -11.40
C LEU A 128 -4.55 -14.42 -11.96
N MET A 129 -3.57 -15.03 -11.31
CA MET A 129 -2.21 -15.12 -11.84
C MET A 129 -2.15 -15.91 -13.15
N SER A 130 -2.81 -17.06 -13.21
CA SER A 130 -2.90 -17.89 -14.41
C SER A 130 -3.58 -17.13 -15.55
N ALA A 131 -4.70 -16.44 -15.26
CA ALA A 131 -5.40 -15.59 -16.22
C ALA A 131 -4.56 -14.39 -16.71
N ALA A 132 -3.57 -13.95 -15.93
CA ALA A 132 -2.60 -12.93 -16.33
C ALA A 132 -1.38 -13.50 -17.08
N GLY A 133 -1.35 -14.81 -17.36
CA GLY A 133 -0.29 -15.48 -18.11
C GLY A 133 0.92 -15.91 -17.27
N TYR A 134 0.83 -15.88 -15.93
CA TYR A 134 1.85 -16.45 -15.06
C TYR A 134 1.62 -17.96 -14.96
N HIS A 135 2.32 -18.73 -15.78
CA HIS A 135 2.37 -20.18 -15.66
C HIS A 135 3.51 -20.56 -14.68
N MET A 136 3.17 -20.81 -13.42
CA MET A 136 4.13 -21.40 -12.50
C MET A 136 4.04 -22.93 -12.63
N GLU A 137 5.07 -23.55 -13.18
CA GLU A 137 5.26 -25.00 -13.07
C GLU A 137 5.48 -25.33 -11.59
N ILE A 138 4.46 -25.89 -10.94
CA ILE A 138 4.63 -26.46 -9.60
C ILE A 138 5.47 -27.73 -9.78
N ARG A 139 6.80 -27.60 -9.62
CA ARG A 139 7.65 -28.77 -9.40
C ARG A 139 7.35 -29.29 -7.99
N ARG A 140 6.60 -30.38 -7.94
CA ARG A 140 6.43 -31.23 -6.74
C ARG A 140 7.76 -31.78 -6.27
#